data_AF-A0AAU0HQP5-F1
#
_entry.id   AF-A0AAU0HQP5-F1
#
_cell.length_a   1.000
_cell.length_b   1.000
_cell.length_c   1.000
_cell.angle_alpha   90.00
_cell.angle_beta   90.00
_cell.angle_gamma   90.00
#
_symmetry.space_group_name_H-M   'P 1'
#
loop_
_entity.id
_entity.type
_entity.pdbx_description
1 polymer ?
#
loop_
_entity_poly.entity_id
_entity_poly.type
_entity_poly.pdbx_seq_one_letter_code
_entity_poly.pdbx_strand_id
1 'polypeptide(L)'
;MGWFTVIAYLAAAGFSLTLAMKRDRLALEHTFWAISGAGLLFLAINKQLDLQSLLTAAGRCTAKLQGWYDMRRTVQIDFIMGLIALAVMGGAVGLWALRRTIRRIGIAFLGLVWITGFVLVRAVGFHDIDQLTGLQIASMRLNWVFELGGIAVFVLGCVIALSASRSSRSEL
;
A
#
# COMPACT_ATOMS: atom_id res chain seq x y z
N MET A 1 19.42 0.48 -0.74
CA MET A 1 18.34 0.65 -1.75
C MET A 1 16.97 0.99 -1.16
N GLY A 2 16.66 0.67 0.11
CA GLY A 2 15.34 0.97 0.73
C GLY A 2 14.98 2.46 0.84
N TRP A 3 15.97 3.35 0.98
CA TRP A 3 15.77 4.79 1.13
C TRP A 3 15.04 5.44 -0.04
N PHE A 4 15.28 5.02 -1.29
CA PHE A 4 14.63 5.61 -2.46
C PHE A 4 13.11 5.37 -2.45
N THR A 5 12.69 4.13 -2.17
CA THR A 5 11.26 3.80 -2.05
C THR A 5 10.62 4.48 -0.85
N VAL A 6 11.36 4.65 0.25
CA VAL A 6 10.86 5.36 1.44
C VAL A 6 10.61 6.83 1.10
N ILE A 7 11.55 7.49 0.42
CA ILE A 7 11.36 8.86 -0.07
C ILE A 7 10.16 8.94 -1.02
N ALA A 8 10.00 7.97 -1.91
CA ALA A 8 8.86 7.92 -2.83
C ALA A 8 7.51 7.77 -2.09
N TYR A 9 7.43 6.90 -1.09
CA TYR A 9 6.24 6.79 -0.23
C TYR A 9 5.98 8.06 0.59
N LEU A 10 7.02 8.66 1.17
CA LEU A 10 6.90 9.92 1.92
C LEU A 10 6.42 11.06 1.02
N ALA A 11 6.94 11.17 -0.20
CA ALA A 11 6.50 12.15 -1.18
C ALA A 11 5.03 11.93 -1.56
N ALA A 12 4.65 10.68 -1.88
CA ALA A 12 3.28 10.31 -2.20
C ALA A 12 2.31 10.61 -1.04
N ALA A 13 2.72 10.32 0.20
CA ALA A 13 1.95 10.63 1.39
C ALA A 13 1.80 12.14 1.60
N GLY A 14 2.88 12.91 1.42
CA GLY A 14 2.85 14.38 1.48
C GLY A 14 1.88 14.96 0.46
N PHE A 15 1.92 14.50 -0.79
CA PHE A 15 0.93 14.91 -1.79
C PHE A 15 -0.49 14.56 -1.34
N SER A 16 -0.75 13.32 -0.94
CA SER A 16 -2.07 12.89 -0.45
C SER A 16 -2.58 13.77 0.71
N LEU A 17 -1.75 14.05 1.70
CA LEU A 17 -2.13 14.87 2.85
C LEU A 17 -2.38 16.34 2.49
N THR A 18 -1.58 16.92 1.59
CA THR A 18 -1.87 18.28 1.06
C THR A 18 -3.20 18.31 0.31
N LEU A 19 -3.55 17.23 -0.39
CA LEU A 19 -4.88 17.10 -1.01
C LEU A 19 -6.00 16.98 0.03
N ALA A 20 -5.77 16.29 1.14
CA ALA A 20 -6.74 16.15 2.23
C ALA A 20 -7.01 17.47 2.97
N MET A 21 -6.07 18.43 2.95
CA MET A 21 -6.21 19.73 3.60
C MET A 21 -6.96 20.78 2.74
N LYS A 22 -7.20 20.51 1.44
CA LYS A 22 -7.92 21.45 0.56
C LYS A 22 -9.43 21.38 0.80
N ARG A 23 -10.01 22.49 1.27
CA ARG A 23 -11.44 22.61 1.65
C ARG A 23 -12.47 22.46 0.51
N ASP A 24 -12.08 22.59 -0.76
CA ASP A 24 -13.01 22.57 -1.90
C ASP A 24 -13.43 21.15 -2.35
N ARG A 25 -13.35 20.14 -1.48
CA ARG A 25 -13.62 18.73 -1.86
C ARG A 25 -14.73 18.11 -1.02
N LEU A 26 -15.38 17.08 -1.57
CA LEU A 26 -16.38 16.32 -0.81
C LEU A 26 -15.72 15.59 0.37
N ALA A 27 -16.43 15.48 1.50
CA ALA A 27 -15.92 14.83 2.72
C ALA A 27 -15.33 13.43 2.47
N LEU A 28 -15.93 12.64 1.57
CA LEU A 28 -15.42 11.32 1.18
C LEU A 28 -14.04 11.39 0.52
N GLU A 29 -13.76 12.42 -0.26
CA GLU A 29 -12.45 12.61 -0.87
C GLU A 29 -11.41 12.98 0.20
N HIS A 30 -11.76 13.85 1.15
CA HIS A 30 -10.89 14.17 2.28
C HIS A 30 -10.51 12.92 3.05
N THR A 31 -11.50 12.09 3.41
CA THR A 31 -11.27 10.83 4.11
C THR A 31 -10.39 9.89 3.27
N PHE A 32 -10.64 9.77 1.97
CA PHE A 32 -9.80 8.96 1.08
C PHE A 32 -8.34 9.42 1.07
N TRP A 33 -8.08 10.72 0.88
CA TRP A 33 -6.72 11.27 0.84
C TRP A 33 -6.02 11.19 2.20
N ALA A 34 -6.75 11.36 3.30
CA ALA A 34 -6.21 11.22 4.65
C ALA A 34 -5.83 9.76 4.95
N ILE A 35 -6.72 8.80 4.69
CA ILE A 35 -6.46 7.37 4.88
C ILE A 35 -5.32 6.90 3.98
N SER A 36 -5.32 7.30 2.70
CA SER A 36 -4.25 6.94 1.75
C SER A 36 -2.90 7.50 2.20
N GLY A 37 -2.86 8.76 2.64
CA GLY A 37 -1.64 9.39 3.15
C GLY A 37 -1.12 8.71 4.41
N ALA A 38 -2.00 8.39 5.36
CA ALA A 38 -1.65 7.65 6.56
C ALA A 38 -1.14 6.23 6.24
N GLY A 39 -1.79 5.53 5.30
CA GLY A 39 -1.37 4.20 4.85
C GLY A 39 0.01 4.19 4.18
N LEU A 40 0.29 5.18 3.33
CA LEU A 40 1.60 5.33 2.68
C LEU A 40 2.71 5.70 3.68
N LEU A 41 2.42 6.54 4.68
CA LEU A 41 3.34 6.81 5.79
C LEU A 41 3.63 5.55 6.60
N PHE A 42 2.58 4.80 6.94
CA PHE A 42 2.73 3.53 7.63
C PHE A 42 3.60 2.57 6.82
N LEU A 43 3.42 2.47 5.50
CA LEU A 43 4.25 1.66 4.60
C LEU A 43 5.72 2.11 4.57
N ALA A 44 5.96 3.42 4.53
CA ALA A 44 7.32 3.98 4.57
C ALA A 44 8.05 3.60 5.88
N ILE A 45 7.33 3.73 7.01
CA ILE A 45 7.82 3.38 8.35
C ILE A 45 8.01 1.86 8.47
N ASN A 46 7.04 1.08 8.01
CA ASN A 46 7.06 -0.39 8.02
C ASN A 46 8.26 -0.94 7.25
N LYS A 47 8.58 -0.33 6.11
CA LYS A 47 9.75 -0.69 5.29
C LYS A 47 11.09 -0.41 5.96
N GLN A 48 11.16 0.62 6.82
CA GLN A 48 12.37 0.92 7.61
C GLN A 48 12.50 0.01 8.83
N LEU A 49 11.38 -0.28 9.51
CA LEU A 49 11.34 -1.16 10.68
C LEU A 49 11.54 -2.64 10.36
N ASP A 50 11.42 -3.00 9.07
CA ASP A 50 11.34 -4.39 8.60
C ASP A 50 10.42 -5.21 9.51
N LEU A 51 9.18 -4.73 9.64
CA LEU A 51 8.21 -5.28 10.59
C LEU A 51 7.96 -6.77 10.35
N GLN A 52 8.14 -7.25 9.13
CA GLN A 52 8.06 -8.67 8.78
C GLN A 52 9.13 -9.49 9.52
N SER A 53 10.38 -9.04 9.52
CA SER A 53 11.46 -9.68 10.27
C SER A 53 11.20 -9.63 11.78
N LEU A 54 10.72 -8.49 12.29
CA LEU A 54 10.43 -8.32 13.71
C LEU A 54 9.25 -9.18 14.20
N LEU A 55 8.14 -9.20 13.46
CA LEU A 55 6.98 -10.05 13.74
C LEU A 55 7.34 -11.53 13.64
N THR A 56 8.17 -11.91 12.67
CA THR A 56 8.64 -13.30 12.55
C THR A 56 9.51 -13.68 13.75
N ALA A 57 10.40 -12.80 14.21
CA ALA A 57 11.22 -13.04 15.39
C ALA A 57 10.39 -13.13 16.67
N ALA A 58 9.45 -12.20 16.86
CA ALA A 58 8.51 -12.19 17.99
C ALA A 58 7.64 -13.46 17.99
N GLY A 59 7.05 -13.80 16.84
CA GLY A 59 6.23 -15.00 16.67
C GLY A 59 7.02 -16.28 16.94
N ARG A 60 8.29 -16.36 16.54
CA ARG A 60 9.17 -17.50 16.88
C ARG A 60 9.41 -17.61 18.40
N CYS A 61 9.59 -16.49 19.09
CA CYS A 61 9.78 -16.47 20.54
C CYS A 61 8.51 -16.93 21.27
N THR A 62 7.36 -16.34 20.92
CA THR A 62 6.06 -16.68 21.50
C THR A 62 5.67 -18.14 21.22
N ALA A 63 5.88 -18.62 19.99
CA ALA A 63 5.56 -19.99 19.62
C ALA A 63 6.46 -21.03 20.32
N LYS A 64 7.74 -20.69 20.60
CA LYS A 64 8.62 -21.54 21.42
C LYS A 64 8.20 -21.57 22.89
N LEU A 65 7.80 -20.41 23.44
CA LEU A 65 7.31 -20.32 24.82
C LEU A 65 5.97 -21.02 25.02
N GLN A 66 5.08 -21.00 24.02
CA GLN A 66 3.75 -21.62 24.08
C GLN A 66 3.71 -23.05 23.53
N GLY A 67 4.84 -23.59 23.04
CA GLY A 67 4.92 -24.96 22.51
C GLY A 67 4.23 -25.20 21.17
N TRP A 68 3.78 -24.15 20.47
CA TRP A 68 3.05 -24.25 19.19
C TRP A 68 3.94 -23.99 17.96
N TYR A 69 5.26 -24.18 18.09
CA TYR A 69 6.23 -23.91 17.02
C TYR A 69 5.95 -24.71 15.72
N ASP A 70 5.34 -25.88 15.84
CA ASP A 70 4.97 -26.72 14.69
C ASP A 70 3.77 -26.18 13.90
N MET A 71 2.88 -25.39 14.55
CA MET A 71 1.74 -24.73 13.90
C MET A 71 2.08 -23.39 13.23
N ARG A 72 3.38 -23.06 13.10
CA ARG A 72 3.87 -21.84 12.46
C ARG A 72 3.24 -21.57 11.08
N ARG A 73 3.00 -22.64 10.30
CA ARG A 73 2.46 -22.53 8.94
C ARG A 73 0.98 -22.14 8.96
N THR A 74 0.20 -22.69 9.89
CA THR A 74 -1.22 -22.38 10.06
C THR A 74 -1.41 -20.91 10.43
N VAL A 75 -0.65 -20.41 11.42
CA VAL A 75 -0.73 -19.01 11.85
C VAL A 75 -0.32 -18.03 10.73
N GLN A 76 0.70 -18.39 9.93
CA GLN A 76 1.09 -17.59 8.77
C GLN A 76 -0.02 -17.52 7.72
N ILE A 77 -0.62 -18.67 7.38
CA ILE A 77 -1.73 -18.75 6.41
C ILE A 77 -2.91 -17.92 6.91
N ASP A 78 -3.32 -18.07 8.16
CA ASP A 78 -4.46 -17.33 8.74
C ASP A 78 -4.20 -15.81 8.73
N PHE A 79 -2.99 -15.39 9.07
CA PHE A 79 -2.60 -13.98 9.02
C PHE A 79 -2.65 -13.42 7.59
N ILE A 80 -2.11 -14.15 6.62
CA ILE A 80 -2.14 -13.78 5.20
C ILE A 80 -3.59 -13.71 4.70
N MET A 81 -4.41 -14.71 5.01
CA MET A 81 -5.82 -14.75 4.62
C MET A 81 -6.60 -13.59 5.21
N GLY A 82 -6.34 -13.24 6.49
CA GLY A 82 -6.91 -12.05 7.12
C GLY A 82 -6.51 -10.75 6.41
N LEU A 83 -5.24 -10.63 6.01
CA LEU A 83 -4.74 -9.45 5.31
C LEU A 83 -5.36 -9.32 3.90
N ILE A 84 -5.49 -10.43 3.17
CA ILE A 84 -6.16 -10.48 1.86
C ILE A 84 -7.63 -10.10 2.01
N ALA A 85 -8.34 -10.68 2.98
CA ALA A 85 -9.74 -10.37 3.24
C ALA A 85 -9.93 -8.88 3.56
N LEU A 86 -9.08 -8.30 4.40
CA LEU A 86 -9.11 -6.88 4.72
C LEU A 86 -8.88 -6.00 3.49
N ALA A 87 -7.91 -6.36 2.64
CA ALA A 87 -7.63 -5.62 1.41
C ALA A 87 -8.79 -5.69 0.40
N VAL A 88 -9.40 -6.86 0.22
CA VAL A 88 -10.55 -7.05 -0.67
C VAL A 88 -11.76 -6.26 -0.15
N MET A 89 -12.06 -6.34 1.15
CA MET A 89 -13.14 -5.56 1.76
C MET A 89 -12.89 -4.06 1.64
N GLY A 90 -11.67 -3.60 1.97
CA GLY A 90 -11.30 -2.19 1.86
C GLY A 90 -11.39 -1.67 0.43
N GLY A 91 -10.94 -2.47 -0.55
CA GLY A 91 -11.06 -2.17 -1.97
C GLY A 91 -12.51 -2.09 -2.44
N ALA A 92 -13.36 -3.04 -2.03
CA ALA A 92 -14.78 -3.07 -2.38
C ALA A 92 -15.55 -1.88 -1.78
N VAL A 93 -15.34 -1.61 -0.48
CA VAL A 93 -15.93 -0.44 0.19
C VAL A 93 -15.44 0.86 -0.44
N GLY A 94 -14.13 0.96 -0.72
CA GLY A 94 -13.53 2.11 -1.39
C GLY A 94 -14.14 2.35 -2.77
N LEU A 95 -14.26 1.31 -3.60
CA LEU A 95 -14.87 1.38 -4.92
C LEU A 95 -16.34 1.80 -4.84
N TRP A 96 -17.10 1.23 -3.89
CA TRP A 96 -18.50 1.56 -3.69
C TRP A 96 -18.70 3.00 -3.21
N ALA A 97 -17.88 3.47 -2.25
CA ALA A 97 -17.93 4.83 -1.72
C ALA A 97 -17.45 5.87 -2.74
N LEU A 98 -16.43 5.54 -3.53
CA LEU A 98 -15.80 6.45 -4.51
C LEU A 98 -16.42 6.36 -5.90
N ARG A 99 -17.42 5.50 -6.14
CA ARG A 99 -18.05 5.31 -7.48
C ARG A 99 -18.54 6.62 -8.10
N ARG A 100 -18.96 7.58 -7.27
CA ARG A 100 -19.45 8.91 -7.72
C ARG A 100 -18.33 9.87 -8.12
N THR A 101 -17.12 9.68 -7.59
CA THR A 101 -15.96 10.55 -7.84
C THR A 101 -14.82 9.82 -8.58
N ILE A 102 -15.12 8.64 -9.14
CA ILE A 102 -14.11 7.77 -9.76
C ILE A 102 -13.43 8.43 -10.97
N ARG A 103 -14.11 9.34 -11.68
CA ARG A 103 -13.50 10.12 -12.76
C ARG A 103 -12.38 11.05 -12.29
N ARG A 104 -12.42 11.51 -11.03
CA ARG A 104 -11.44 12.47 -10.48
C ARG A 104 -10.34 11.80 -9.66
N ILE A 105 -10.64 10.66 -9.03
CA ILE A 105 -9.73 9.97 -8.09
C ILE A 105 -9.31 8.58 -8.60
N GLY A 106 -9.91 8.10 -9.70
CA GLY A 106 -9.73 6.71 -10.17
C GLY A 106 -8.28 6.31 -10.42
N ILE A 107 -7.45 7.22 -10.93
CA ILE A 107 -6.01 6.94 -11.14
C ILE A 107 -5.28 6.75 -9.80
N ALA A 108 -5.57 7.59 -8.81
CA ALA A 108 -4.99 7.46 -7.48
C ALA A 108 -5.48 6.17 -6.78
N PHE A 109 -6.76 5.84 -6.92
CA PHE A 109 -7.32 4.59 -6.40
C PHE A 109 -6.67 3.36 -7.06
N LEU A 110 -6.46 3.38 -8.37
CA LEU A 110 -5.77 2.32 -9.10
C LEU A 110 -4.35 2.10 -8.58
N GLY A 111 -3.59 3.20 -8.39
CA GLY A 111 -2.27 3.15 -7.79
C GLY A 111 -2.29 2.58 -6.37
N LEU A 112 -3.29 2.95 -5.55
CA LEU A 112 -3.45 2.42 -4.20
C LEU A 112 -3.70 0.91 -4.21
N VAL A 113 -4.64 0.43 -5.05
CA VAL A 113 -4.94 -1.01 -5.20
C VAL A 113 -3.70 -1.78 -5.64
N TRP A 114 -2.92 -1.22 -6.56
CA TRP A 114 -1.65 -1.81 -6.99
C TRP A 114 -0.65 -1.93 -5.83
N ILE A 115 -0.44 -0.85 -5.08
CA ILE A 115 0.47 -0.84 -3.90
C ILE A 115 -0.01 -1.87 -2.88
N THR A 116 -1.30 -1.91 -2.55
CA THR A 116 -1.86 -2.89 -1.63
C THR A 116 -1.64 -4.32 -2.12
N GLY A 117 -1.92 -4.60 -3.39
CA GLY A 117 -1.66 -5.92 -3.99
C GLY A 117 -0.19 -6.32 -3.92
N PHE A 118 0.72 -5.40 -4.21
CA PHE A 118 2.17 -5.64 -4.08
C PHE A 118 2.58 -5.99 -2.65
N VAL A 119 2.06 -5.24 -1.66
CA VAL A 119 2.33 -5.50 -0.23
C VAL A 119 1.82 -6.89 0.18
N LEU A 120 0.65 -7.31 -0.32
CA LEU A 120 0.11 -8.66 -0.08
C LEU A 120 1.02 -9.74 -0.67
N VAL A 121 1.43 -9.60 -1.93
CA VAL A 121 2.35 -10.56 -2.58
C VAL A 121 3.66 -10.67 -1.79
N ARG A 122 4.17 -9.54 -1.27
CA ARG A 122 5.34 -9.53 -0.40
C ARG A 122 5.09 -10.22 0.95
N ALA A 123 3.91 -10.04 1.54
CA ALA A 123 3.53 -10.60 2.83
C ALA A 123 3.34 -12.13 2.78
N VAL A 124 2.83 -12.67 1.66
CA VAL A 124 2.75 -14.12 1.42
C VAL A 124 4.13 -14.77 1.46
N GLY A 125 5.18 -13.98 1.21
CA GLY A 125 6.55 -14.45 1.19
C GLY A 125 6.79 -15.19 -0.12
N PHE A 126 7.71 -14.66 -0.93
CA PHE A 126 8.18 -15.26 -2.19
C PHE A 126 8.77 -16.68 -2.03
N HIS A 127 8.76 -17.26 -0.83
CA HIS A 127 9.37 -18.55 -0.55
C HIS A 127 8.69 -19.74 -1.24
N ASP A 128 7.37 -19.68 -1.49
CA ASP A 128 6.67 -20.74 -2.23
C ASP A 128 6.71 -20.53 -3.76
N ILE A 129 6.99 -19.31 -4.25
CA ILE A 129 7.07 -19.01 -5.69
C ILE A 129 8.51 -19.21 -6.21
N ASP A 130 9.52 -18.89 -5.39
CA ASP A 130 10.94 -18.97 -5.77
C ASP A 130 11.42 -20.43 -6.00
N GLN A 131 10.75 -21.45 -5.45
CA GLN A 131 11.11 -22.86 -5.72
C GLN A 131 10.61 -23.38 -7.08
N LEU A 132 9.63 -22.73 -7.70
CA LEU A 132 9.07 -23.16 -9.00
C LEU A 132 9.74 -22.48 -10.20
N THR A 133 10.42 -21.35 -10.01
CA THR A 133 11.04 -20.58 -11.09
C THR A 133 12.39 -20.04 -10.65
N GLY A 134 13.49 -20.72 -11.00
CA GLY A 134 14.88 -20.41 -10.60
C GLY A 134 15.47 -19.09 -11.14
N LEU A 135 14.78 -17.96 -10.95
CA LEU A 135 15.11 -16.63 -11.47
C LEU A 135 15.22 -15.59 -10.34
N GLN A 136 15.97 -15.89 -9.28
CA GLN A 136 16.16 -15.01 -8.11
C GLN A 136 16.59 -13.57 -8.46
N ILE A 137 17.33 -13.38 -9.55
CA ILE A 137 17.80 -12.07 -10.01
C ILE A 137 16.68 -11.26 -10.69
N ALA A 138 15.73 -11.93 -11.35
CA ALA A 138 14.56 -11.28 -11.96
C ALA A 138 13.55 -10.88 -10.87
N SER A 139 13.32 -11.71 -9.85
CA SER A 139 12.38 -11.43 -8.74
C SER A 139 12.72 -10.12 -8.03
N MET A 140 14.01 -9.84 -7.80
CA MET A 140 14.44 -8.63 -7.08
C MET A 140 14.29 -7.34 -7.91
N ARG A 141 14.57 -7.39 -9.22
CA ARG A 141 14.35 -6.26 -10.13
C ARG A 141 12.86 -6.02 -10.40
N LEU A 142 12.10 -7.10 -10.56
CA LEU A 142 10.68 -7.04 -10.85
C LEU A 142 9.89 -6.45 -9.67
N ASN A 143 10.25 -6.82 -8.43
CA ASN A 143 9.67 -6.21 -7.23
C ASN A 143 9.88 -4.69 -7.18
N TRP A 144 11.05 -4.21 -7.56
CA TRP A 144 11.35 -2.78 -7.58
C TRP A 144 10.51 -2.04 -8.63
N VAL A 145 10.38 -2.62 -9.83
CA VAL A 145 9.56 -2.07 -10.91
C VAL A 145 8.08 -2.04 -10.52
N PHE A 146 7.56 -3.10 -9.91
CA PHE A 146 6.16 -3.15 -9.46
C PHE A 146 5.88 -2.17 -8.32
N GLU A 147 6.80 -2.04 -7.37
CA GLU A 147 6.65 -1.13 -6.23
C GLU A 147 6.67 0.34 -6.68
N LEU A 148 7.65 0.72 -7.50
CA LEU A 148 7.72 2.08 -8.05
C LEU A 148 6.63 2.36 -9.06
N GLY A 149 6.20 1.36 -9.84
CA GLY A 149 5.07 1.49 -10.75
C GLY A 149 3.80 1.88 -10.01
N GLY A 150 3.47 1.17 -8.93
CA GLY A 150 2.30 1.50 -8.09
C GLY A 150 2.37 2.90 -7.49
N ILE A 151 3.53 3.27 -6.95
CA ILE A 151 3.75 4.62 -6.39
C ILE A 151 3.64 5.69 -7.49
N ALA A 152 4.23 5.46 -8.67
CA ALA A 152 4.16 6.39 -9.78
C ALA A 152 2.72 6.63 -10.25
N VAL A 153 1.92 5.56 -10.39
CA VAL A 153 0.49 5.68 -10.73
C VAL A 153 -0.28 6.45 -9.66
N PHE A 154 0.00 6.19 -8.37
CA PHE A 154 -0.64 6.94 -7.28
C PHE A 154 -0.28 8.43 -7.31
N VAL A 155 1.01 8.76 -7.46
CA VAL A 155 1.50 10.14 -7.55
C VAL A 155 0.94 10.86 -8.77
N LEU A 156 0.84 10.20 -9.92
CA LEU A 156 0.17 10.76 -11.10
C LEU A 156 -1.28 11.11 -10.80
N GLY A 157 -2.01 10.24 -10.09
CA GLY A 157 -3.36 10.53 -9.60
C GLY A 157 -3.41 11.76 -8.68
N CYS A 158 -2.47 11.91 -7.76
CA CYS A 158 -2.34 13.10 -6.92
C CYS A 158 -2.12 14.38 -7.74
N VAL A 159 -1.21 14.33 -8.72
CA VAL A 159 -0.87 15.49 -9.57
C VAL A 159 -2.07 15.93 -10.41
N ILE A 160 -2.78 14.98 -11.02
CA ILE A 160 -4.01 15.28 -11.81
C ILE A 160 -5.09 15.89 -10.90
N ALA A 161 -5.27 15.34 -9.69
CA ALA A 161 -6.23 15.89 -8.75
C ALA A 161 -5.83 17.28 -8.23
N LEU A 162 -4.52 17.59 -8.16
CA LEU A 162 -4.00 18.93 -7.81
C LEU A 162 -4.16 19.93 -8.97
N SER A 163 -3.88 19.55 -10.21
CA SER A 163 -4.03 20.42 -11.37
C SER A 163 -5.50 20.81 -11.61
N ALA A 164 -6.42 19.86 -11.46
CA ALA A 164 -7.86 20.12 -11.51
C ALA A 164 -8.32 21.15 -10.46
N SER A 165 -7.68 21.18 -9.28
CA SER A 165 -8.00 22.17 -8.24
C SER A 165 -7.42 23.57 -8.50
N ARG A 166 -6.39 23.70 -9.34
CA ARG A 166 -5.81 25.01 -9.69
C ARG A 166 -6.62 25.71 -10.77
N SER A 167 -7.13 24.98 -11.76
CA SER A 167 -7.97 25.52 -12.83
C SER A 167 -9.25 26.19 -12.32
N SER A 168 -9.87 25.64 -11.27
CA SER A 168 -11.08 26.23 -10.68
C SER A 168 -10.82 27.54 -9.89
N ARG A 169 -9.55 27.85 -9.58
CA ARG A 169 -9.17 29.05 -8.82
C ARG A 169 -8.70 30.20 -9.74
N SER A 170 -8.43 29.95 -11.01
CA SER A 170 -8.08 30.99 -11.99
C SER A 170 -9.30 31.65 -12.66
N GLU A 171 -10.51 31.15 -12.39
CA GLU A 171 -11.77 31.69 -12.91
C GLU A 171 -12.55 32.53 -11.87
N LEU A 172 -11.95 32.78 -10.71
CA LEU A 172 -12.46 33.68 -9.65
C LEU A 172 -11.54 34.89 -9.52
#